data_AF-A0A932N6V7-F1
#
_entry.id   AF-A0A932N6V7-F1
#
_cell.length_a   1.000
_cell.length_b   1.000
_cell.length_c   1.000
_cell.angle_alpha   90.00
_cell.angle_beta   90.00
_cell.angle_gamma   90.00
#
_symmetry.space_group_name_H-M   'P 1'
#
loop_
_entity.id
_entity.type
_entity.pdbx_description
1 polymer ?
#
loop_
_entity_poly.entity_id
_entity_poly.type
_entity_poly.pdbx_seq_one_letter_code
_entity_poly.pdbx_strand_id
1 'polypeptide(L)'
;MASLEYLSDMEKWHDYQIDSQREISRLLRASCEQQNALKMSVSNSDTDFVAIQILAVDAEHNEVIIDRPESEEQVQRIMQAPTVACETTRRWPCASG
;
A
#
# COMPACT_ATOMS: atom_id res chain seq x y z
N MET A 1 27.62 -5.64 14.47
CA MET A 1 26.81 -6.87 14.38
C MET A 1 25.48 -6.63 15.06
N ALA A 2 24.62 -5.90 14.37
CA ALA A 2 23.19 -5.69 14.56
C ALA A 2 22.73 -5.36 13.13
N SER A 3 21.75 -5.96 12.49
CA SER A 3 20.49 -6.50 13.00
C SER A 3 20.03 -7.58 12.00
N LEU A 4 20.37 -8.84 12.26
CA LEU A 4 19.76 -9.97 11.54
C LEU A 4 18.40 -10.37 12.13
N GLU A 5 18.05 -9.83 13.30
CA GLU A 5 16.76 -10.11 13.96
C GLU A 5 15.58 -9.29 13.38
N TYR A 6 15.84 -8.25 12.57
CA TYR A 6 14.77 -7.40 12.01
C TYR A 6 14.20 -7.90 10.67
N LEU A 7 14.86 -8.87 10.03
CA LEU A 7 14.30 -9.53 8.84
C LEU A 7 13.15 -10.50 9.20
N SER A 8 13.08 -10.93 10.47
CA SER A 8 12.10 -11.93 10.95
C SER A 8 10.67 -11.39 11.04
N ASP A 9 10.46 -10.09 11.27
CA ASP A 9 9.12 -9.52 11.34
C ASP A 9 8.46 -9.30 9.96
N MET A 10 9.26 -9.28 8.88
CA MET A 10 8.74 -9.25 7.50
C MET A 10 8.43 -10.65 6.92
N GLU A 11 8.80 -11.74 7.62
CA GLU A 11 8.44 -13.12 7.23
C GLU A 11 6.94 -13.46 7.47
N LYS A 12 6.13 -12.51 7.96
CA LYS A 12 4.70 -12.75 8.29
C LYS A 12 3.72 -12.69 7.11
N TRP A 13 4.17 -12.46 5.87
CA TRP A 13 3.27 -12.31 4.70
C TRP A 13 3.59 -13.25 3.53
N HIS A 14 4.14 -14.44 3.78
CA HIS A 14 4.66 -15.33 2.72
C HIS A 14 3.64 -16.12 1.90
N ASP A 15 2.34 -16.08 2.20
CA ASP A 15 1.42 -17.00 1.53
C ASP A 15 1.02 -16.53 0.11
N TYR A 16 1.19 -15.25 -0.24
CA TYR A 16 0.75 -14.73 -1.53
C TYR A 16 1.55 -13.51 -2.01
N GLN A 17 2.41 -13.73 -3.01
CA GLN A 17 3.07 -12.68 -3.78
C GLN A 17 2.52 -12.67 -5.20
N ILE A 18 2.35 -11.49 -5.78
CA ILE A 18 1.78 -11.30 -7.11
C ILE A 18 2.76 -10.49 -7.95
N ASP A 19 3.30 -11.11 -8.98
CA ASP A 19 4.25 -10.46 -9.89
C ASP A 19 3.60 -10.08 -11.24
N SER A 20 2.36 -10.52 -11.48
CA SER A 20 1.62 -10.23 -12.71
C SER A 20 1.02 -8.83 -12.70
N GLN A 21 1.50 -7.95 -13.57
CA GLN A 21 0.96 -6.60 -13.78
C GLN A 21 -0.57 -6.59 -13.94
N ARG A 22 -1.12 -7.57 -14.68
CA ARG A 22 -2.56 -7.71 -14.89
C ARG A 22 -3.32 -7.99 -13.59
N GLU A 23 -2.76 -8.82 -12.73
CA GLU A 23 -3.37 -9.21 -11.45
C GLU A 23 -3.23 -8.09 -10.41
N ILE A 24 -2.06 -7.45 -10.34
CA ILE A 24 -1.81 -6.24 -9.57
C ILE A 24 -2.84 -5.16 -9.94
N SER A 25 -2.98 -4.85 -11.24
CA SER A 25 -3.93 -3.84 -11.72
C SER A 25 -5.38 -4.17 -11.36
N ARG A 26 -5.76 -5.46 -11.42
CA ARG A 26 -7.10 -5.91 -11.02
C ARG A 26 -7.35 -5.71 -9.53
N LEU A 27 -6.37 -6.02 -8.68
CA LEU A 27 -6.48 -5.84 -7.24
C LEU A 27 -6.54 -4.37 -6.83
N LEU A 28 -5.73 -3.52 -7.47
CA LEU A 28 -5.75 -2.09 -7.25
C LEU A 28 -7.09 -1.47 -7.70
N ARG A 29 -7.67 -1.93 -8.82
CA ARG A 29 -9.00 -1.48 -9.29
C ARG A 29 -10.12 -1.90 -8.35
N ALA A 30 -10.15 -3.17 -7.93
CA ALA A 30 -11.08 -3.62 -6.89
C ALA A 30 -10.89 -2.82 -5.60
N SER A 31 -9.67 -2.32 -5.39
CA SER A 31 -9.39 -1.48 -4.25
C SER A 31 -9.96 -0.07 -4.33
N CYS A 32 -9.83 0.53 -5.51
CA CYS A 32 -10.40 1.81 -5.90
C CYS A 32 -11.94 1.81 -5.82
N GLU A 33 -12.60 0.77 -6.34
CA GLU A 33 -14.07 0.66 -6.38
C GLU A 33 -14.72 0.64 -4.98
N GLN A 34 -13.99 0.13 -3.99
CA GLN A 34 -14.49 0.02 -2.62
C GLN A 34 -14.16 1.24 -1.75
N GLN A 35 -13.41 2.22 -2.27
CA GLN A 35 -12.99 3.42 -1.53
C GLN A 35 -12.28 3.10 -0.20
N ASN A 36 -11.50 2.03 -0.15
CA ASN A 36 -10.81 1.67 1.09
C ASN A 36 -9.56 2.52 1.27
N ALA A 37 -9.36 2.98 2.50
CA ALA A 37 -8.13 3.64 2.90
C ALA A 37 -6.94 2.64 2.86
N LEU A 38 -5.83 3.11 2.31
CA LEU A 38 -4.51 2.53 2.44
C LEU A 38 -3.72 3.33 3.47
N LYS A 39 -2.88 2.65 4.23
CA LYS A 39 -1.83 3.26 5.04
C LYS A 39 -0.56 3.30 4.20
N MET A 40 0.01 4.48 3.98
CA MET A 40 1.27 4.65 3.27
C MET A 40 2.36 5.12 4.22
N SER A 41 3.56 4.54 4.14
CA SER A 41 4.72 4.89 4.97
C SER A 41 5.99 5.09 4.13
N VAL A 42 6.84 6.04 4.54
CA VAL A 42 8.08 6.47 3.86
C VAL A 42 9.30 5.61 4.23
N SER A 43 9.10 4.64 5.09
CA SER A 43 10.02 3.57 5.49
C SER A 43 9.11 2.49 6.07
N ASN A 44 9.51 1.21 6.09
CA ASN A 44 8.74 0.12 6.70
C ASN A 44 8.67 0.27 8.24
N SER A 45 8.18 1.42 8.70
CA SER A 45 8.09 1.90 10.06
C SER A 45 6.62 2.01 10.39
N ASP A 46 6.21 1.35 11.48
CA ASP A 46 4.81 1.26 11.90
C ASP A 46 4.29 2.56 12.55
N THR A 47 5.17 3.53 12.76
CA THR A 47 4.87 4.71 13.59
C THR A 47 4.60 6.00 12.82
N ASP A 48 4.89 6.06 11.51
CA ASP A 48 4.64 7.25 10.68
C ASP A 48 3.99 6.85 9.36
N PHE A 49 2.65 6.82 9.37
CA PHE A 49 1.84 6.50 8.20
C PHE A 49 0.84 7.60 7.90
N VAL A 50 0.52 7.74 6.62
CA VAL A 50 -0.54 8.60 6.11
C VAL A 50 -1.67 7.75 5.56
N ALA A 51 -2.91 8.12 5.84
CA ALA A 51 -4.06 7.51 5.19
C ALA A 51 -4.26 8.13 3.81
N ILE A 52 -4.34 7.29 2.78
CA ILE A 52 -4.62 7.68 1.40
C ILE A 52 -5.69 6.76 0.80
N GLN A 53 -6.26 7.13 -0.32
CA GLN A 53 -7.18 6.32 -1.12
C GLN A 53 -6.73 6.25 -2.57
N ILE A 54 -6.96 5.11 -3.22
CA ILE A 54 -6.79 5.00 -4.67
C ILE A 54 -7.99 5.64 -5.35
N LEU A 55 -7.73 6.66 -6.17
CA LEU A 55 -8.72 7.38 -6.96
C LEU A 55 -8.90 6.79 -8.35
N ALA A 56 -7.80 6.29 -8.96
CA ALA A 56 -7.85 5.63 -10.26
C ALA A 56 -6.62 4.73 -10.47
N VAL A 57 -6.74 3.77 -11.40
CA VAL A 57 -5.68 2.85 -11.80
C VAL A 57 -5.58 2.81 -13.31
N ASP A 58 -4.50 3.38 -13.84
CA ASP A 58 -4.13 3.33 -15.25
C ASP A 58 -3.13 2.19 -15.49
N ALA A 59 -3.66 1.07 -15.98
CA ALA A 59 -2.84 -0.11 -16.28
C ALA A 59 -2.08 0.01 -17.61
N GLU A 60 -2.48 0.93 -18.49
CA GLU A 60 -1.79 1.15 -19.77
C GLU A 60 -0.47 1.91 -19.55
N HIS A 61 -0.49 2.88 -18.63
CA HIS A 61 0.68 3.69 -18.28
C HIS A 61 1.43 3.23 -17.02
N ASN A 62 0.95 2.18 -16.33
CA ASN A 62 1.48 1.72 -15.03
C ASN A 62 1.43 2.80 -13.94
N GLU A 63 0.32 3.53 -13.88
CA GLU A 63 0.11 4.61 -12.94
C GLU A 63 -1.06 4.31 -11.99
N VAL A 64 -0.90 4.75 -10.74
CA VAL A 64 -1.96 4.73 -9.73
C VAL A 64 -2.13 6.16 -9.24
N ILE A 65 -3.35 6.65 -9.34
CA ILE A 65 -3.69 7.98 -8.84
C ILE A 65 -4.24 7.80 -7.42
N ILE A 66 -3.62 8.49 -6.48
CA ILE A 66 -4.02 8.52 -5.08
C ILE A 66 -4.51 9.91 -4.68
N ASP A 67 -5.30 10.01 -3.62
CA ASP A 67 -5.62 11.30 -3.03
C ASP A 67 -4.38 11.97 -2.43
N ARG A 68 -4.45 13.29 -2.30
CA ARG A 68 -3.37 14.09 -1.73
C ARG A 68 -3.48 14.05 -0.20
N PRO A 69 -2.40 13.70 0.53
CA PRO A 69 -2.32 13.91 1.97
C PRO A 69 -2.67 15.33 2.40
N GLU A 70 -3.32 15.49 3.54
CA GLU A 70 -3.71 16.80 4.06
C GLU A 70 -2.51 17.67 4.48
N SER A 71 -1.43 17.05 4.98
CA SER A 71 -0.24 17.76 5.45
C SER A 71 0.77 17.97 4.32
N GLU A 72 1.15 19.23 4.07
CA GLU A 72 2.23 19.56 3.14
C GLU A 72 3.57 18.94 3.55
N GLU A 73 3.82 18.80 4.86
CA GLU A 73 5.02 18.15 5.38
C GLU A 73 5.04 16.66 5.00
N GLN A 74 3.90 15.98 5.11
CA GLN A 74 3.77 14.58 4.68
C GLN A 74 3.98 14.45 3.18
N VAL A 75 3.38 15.34 2.38
CA VAL A 75 3.59 15.37 0.92
C VAL A 75 5.08 15.51 0.61
N GLN A 76 5.79 16.45 1.24
CA GLN A 76 7.22 16.62 1.01
C GLN A 76 8.02 15.38 1.39
N ARG A 77 7.72 14.74 2.52
CA ARG A 77 8.39 13.49 2.92
C ARG A 77 8.18 12.37 1.90
N ILE A 78 6.95 12.18 1.41
CA ILE A 78 6.61 11.17 0.40
C ILE A 78 7.35 11.44 -0.91
N MET A 79 7.37 12.70 -1.36
CA MET A 79 8.04 13.09 -2.60
C MET A 79 9.57 12.98 -2.53
N GLN A 80 10.15 13.07 -1.34
CA GLN A 80 11.58 12.90 -1.11
C GLN A 80 11.98 11.45 -0.83
N ALA A 81 11.01 10.57 -0.59
CA ALA A 81 11.26 9.16 -0.31
C ALA A 81 11.71 8.42 -1.58
N PRO A 82 12.75 7.56 -1.50
CA PRO A 82 13.12 6.71 -2.62
C PRO A 82 12.07 5.62 -2.90
N THR A 83 11.36 5.19 -1.85
CA THR A 83 10.33 4.15 -1.89
C THR A 83 9.27 4.44 -0.84
N VAL A 84 8.03 4.07 -1.13
CA VAL A 84 6.94 4.04 -0.15
C VAL A 84 6.35 2.65 -0.09
N ALA A 85 5.85 2.26 1.08
CA ALA A 85 5.08 1.04 1.27
C ALA A 85 3.62 1.41 1.53
N CYS A 86 2.70 0.62 0.97
CA CYS A 86 1.27 0.79 1.18
C CYS A 86 0.67 -0.50 1.72
N GLU A 87 -0.11 -0.40 2.79
CA GLU A 87 -0.82 -1.52 3.40
C GLU A 87 -2.31 -1.21 3.48
N THR A 88 -3.14 -2.23 3.25
CA THR A 88 -4.56 -2.16 3.59
C THR A 88 -5.04 -3.50 4.10
N THR A 89 -5.92 -3.47 5.09
CA THR A 89 -6.55 -4.66 5.62
C THR A 89 -7.99 -4.70 5.15
N ARG A 90 -8.36 -5.74 4.40
CA ARG A 90 -9.75 -6.00 4.06
C ARG A 90 -10.24 -7.19 4.86
N ARG A 91 -11.33 -6.99 5.59
CA ARG A 91 -12.13 -8.12 6.04
C ARG A 91 -12.97 -8.55 4.85
N TRP A 92 -12.59 -9.65 4.21
CA TRP A 92 -13.48 -10.29 3.24
C TRP A 92 -14.81 -10.57 3.95
N PRO A 93 -15.98 -10.28 3.35
CA PRO A 93 -17.23 -10.74 3.95
C PRO A 93 -17.10 -12.26 4.06
N CYS A 94 -17.03 -12.76 5.30
CA CYS A 94 -17.22 -14.18 5.55
C CYS A 94 -18.56 -14.50 4.89
N ALA A 95 -18.57 -15.41 3.92
CA ALA A 95 -19.81 -15.91 3.36
C ALA A 95 -20.68 -16.36 4.55
N SER A 96 -21.68 -15.55 4.87
CA SER A 96 -22.65 -15.86 5.92
C SER A 96 -23.45 -17.05 5.41
N GLY A 97 -22.99 -18.24 5.81
CA GLY A 97 -23.74 -19.48 5.71
C GLY A 97 -24.84 -19.54 6.76
#